data_AF-A0A3P6HS08-F1
#
_entry.id   AF-A0A3P6HS08-F1
#
_cell.length_a   1.000
_cell.length_b   1.000
_cell.length_c   1.000
_cell.angle_alpha   90.00
_cell.angle_beta   90.00
_cell.angle_gamma   90.00
#
_symmetry.space_group_name_H-M   'P 1'
#
loop_
_entity.id
_entity.type
_entity.pdbx_description
1 polymer ?
#
loop_
_entity_poly.entity_id
_entity_poly.type
_entity_poly.pdbx_seq_one_letter_code
_entity_poly.pdbx_strand_id
1 'polypeptide(L)'
;MQVKEDKRIVRSDFDRIYREDWWPLSFLSLNDYDVNITYSVFLECLKWRKSFNIHNISLLELRSLFMKKAMYLHGEDLQGRRILWINLKQIEATERNFTKLLIYWLERNATETCGAPLQFLFDMSGSGLQNLEVEAVKFALHACKYYFPGCMGGLLVYECPPIFDALCKLVLSWIDIRAHCRLRRITRDTVTKYVSPENLPFHMGGKVWYFFPIFCNSSTDKIFEIGWISKDIF
;
A
#
# COMPACT_ATOMS: atom_id res chain seq x y z
N MET A 1 -29.40 -22.33 -2.04
CA MET A 1 -28.50 -22.98 -3.02
C MET A 1 -27.20 -23.29 -2.30
N GLN A 2 -26.92 -24.57 -1.96
CA GLN A 2 -25.66 -24.94 -1.31
C GLN A 2 -24.53 -24.85 -2.35
N VAL A 3 -23.77 -23.77 -2.32
CA VAL A 3 -22.57 -23.63 -3.14
C VAL A 3 -21.49 -24.53 -2.53
N LYS A 4 -21.06 -25.56 -3.27
CA LYS A 4 -19.96 -26.44 -2.86
C LYS A 4 -18.71 -25.60 -2.65
N GLU A 5 -18.05 -25.75 -1.49
CA GLU A 5 -16.74 -25.17 -1.23
C GLU A 5 -15.77 -25.55 -2.36
N ASP A 6 -15.32 -24.55 -3.11
CA ASP A 6 -14.26 -24.72 -4.07
C ASP A 6 -12.92 -24.76 -3.32
N LYS A 7 -12.28 -25.93 -3.27
CA LYS A 7 -10.98 -26.14 -2.61
C LYS A 7 -9.89 -25.19 -3.09
N ARG A 8 -10.08 -24.47 -4.21
CA ARG A 8 -9.16 -23.45 -4.74
C ARG A 8 -9.20 -22.13 -3.97
N ILE A 9 -10.24 -21.86 -3.17
CA ILE A 9 -10.47 -20.57 -2.49
C ILE A 9 -10.38 -20.78 -0.96
N VAL A 10 -9.76 -19.83 -0.26
CA VAL A 10 -9.71 -19.85 1.21
C VAL A 10 -11.07 -19.43 1.77
N ARG A 11 -11.53 -20.08 2.84
CA ARG A 11 -12.86 -19.84 3.40
C ARG A 11 -13.14 -18.39 3.78
N SER A 12 -12.16 -17.68 4.32
CA SER A 12 -12.29 -16.24 4.63
C SER A 12 -12.57 -15.38 3.40
N ASP A 13 -11.94 -15.68 2.25
CA ASP A 13 -12.19 -14.96 1.01
C ASP A 13 -13.58 -15.31 0.44
N PHE A 14 -14.02 -16.56 0.59
CA PHE A 14 -15.39 -16.94 0.26
C PHE A 14 -16.39 -16.15 1.11
N ASP A 15 -16.24 -16.14 2.43
CA ASP A 15 -17.12 -15.40 3.33
C ASP A 15 -17.17 -13.90 2.99
N ARG A 16 -16.02 -13.31 2.60
CA ARG A 16 -15.94 -11.92 2.15
C ARG A 16 -16.76 -11.67 0.89
N ILE A 17 -16.66 -12.54 -0.13
CA ILE A 17 -17.43 -12.42 -1.37
C ILE A 17 -18.95 -12.35 -1.11
N TYR A 18 -19.45 -13.13 -0.13
CA TYR A 18 -20.88 -13.17 0.19
C TYR A 18 -21.35 -12.02 1.09
N ARG A 19 -20.46 -11.41 1.86
CA ARG A 19 -20.81 -10.41 2.88
C ARG A 19 -20.49 -8.98 2.44
N GLU A 20 -19.56 -8.80 1.52
CA GLU A 20 -18.98 -7.52 1.16
C GLU A 20 -19.12 -7.24 -0.33
N ASP A 21 -20.24 -6.62 -0.72
CA ASP A 21 -20.54 -6.28 -2.12
C ASP A 21 -19.44 -5.41 -2.76
N TRP A 22 -18.83 -4.52 -1.97
CA TRP A 22 -17.81 -3.60 -2.47
C TRP A 22 -16.63 -4.33 -3.13
N TRP A 23 -16.28 -5.52 -2.66
CA TRP A 23 -15.08 -6.21 -3.14
C TRP A 23 -15.29 -6.77 -4.57
N PRO A 24 -16.30 -7.60 -4.87
CA PRO A 24 -16.61 -7.97 -6.25
C PRO A 24 -16.94 -6.77 -7.15
N LEU A 25 -17.66 -5.76 -6.63
CA LEU A 25 -18.00 -4.55 -7.39
C LEU A 25 -16.76 -3.76 -7.82
N SER A 26 -15.70 -3.74 -7.01
CA SER A 26 -14.43 -3.08 -7.38
C SER A 26 -13.81 -3.70 -8.64
N PHE A 27 -13.82 -5.04 -8.77
CA PHE A 27 -13.35 -5.73 -9.97
C PHE A 27 -14.27 -5.47 -11.17
N LEU A 28 -15.59 -5.51 -10.99
CA LEU A 28 -16.54 -5.20 -12.07
C LEU A 28 -16.31 -3.79 -12.62
N SER A 29 -16.18 -2.80 -11.73
CA SER A 29 -16.04 -1.40 -12.11
C SER A 29 -14.78 -1.14 -12.97
N LEU A 30 -13.68 -1.85 -12.71
CA LEU A 30 -12.44 -1.70 -13.47
C LEU A 30 -12.42 -2.47 -14.79
N ASN A 31 -13.31 -3.44 -14.97
CA ASN A 31 -13.41 -4.23 -16.20
C ASN A 31 -14.67 -3.86 -16.99
N ASP A 32 -15.12 -2.61 -16.88
CA ASP A 32 -16.29 -2.07 -17.59
C ASP A 32 -17.57 -2.93 -17.42
N TYR A 33 -17.71 -3.56 -16.26
CA TYR A 33 -18.80 -4.49 -15.93
C TYR A 33 -18.89 -5.72 -16.85
N ASP A 34 -17.83 -6.06 -17.59
CA ASP A 34 -17.73 -7.33 -18.31
C ASP A 34 -17.57 -8.47 -17.31
N VAL A 35 -18.64 -9.26 -17.14
CA VAL A 35 -18.71 -10.35 -16.18
C VAL A 35 -17.70 -11.46 -16.48
N ASN A 36 -17.40 -11.75 -17.74
CA ASN A 36 -16.51 -12.84 -18.13
C ASN A 36 -15.05 -12.48 -17.85
N ILE A 37 -14.66 -11.26 -18.21
CA ILE A 37 -13.32 -10.73 -17.91
C ILE A 37 -13.15 -10.61 -16.39
N THR A 38 -14.14 -10.01 -15.71
CA THR A 38 -14.13 -9.85 -14.25
C THR A 38 -13.99 -11.19 -13.54
N TYR A 39 -14.78 -12.19 -13.90
CA TYR A 39 -14.71 -13.52 -13.31
C TYR A 39 -13.30 -14.12 -13.46
N SER A 40 -12.69 -13.99 -14.64
CA SER A 40 -11.36 -14.51 -14.91
C SER A 40 -10.29 -13.82 -14.05
N VAL A 41 -10.29 -12.49 -14.02
CA VAL A 41 -9.33 -11.70 -13.21
C VAL A 41 -9.52 -11.96 -11.72
N PHE A 42 -10.77 -12.00 -11.25
CA PHE A 42 -11.07 -12.20 -9.85
C PHE A 42 -10.69 -13.62 -9.38
N LEU A 43 -10.90 -14.64 -10.22
CA LEU A 43 -10.47 -16.00 -9.94
C LEU A 43 -8.93 -16.10 -9.84
N GLU A 44 -8.18 -15.43 -10.71
CA GLU A 44 -6.72 -15.36 -10.60
C GLU A 44 -6.27 -14.62 -9.34
N CYS A 45 -6.97 -13.56 -8.93
CA CYS A 45 -6.74 -12.89 -7.65
C CYS A 45 -6.92 -13.87 -6.48
N LEU A 46 -8.00 -14.65 -6.44
CA LEU A 46 -8.26 -15.62 -5.36
C LEU A 46 -7.19 -16.71 -5.29
N LYS A 47 -6.76 -17.23 -6.45
CA LYS A 47 -5.64 -18.19 -6.53
C LYS A 47 -4.34 -17.59 -5.99
N TRP A 48 -4.04 -16.34 -6.37
CA TRP A 48 -2.87 -15.62 -5.87
C TRP A 48 -2.94 -15.37 -4.36
N ARG A 49 -4.09 -14.92 -3.83
CA ARG A 49 -4.26 -14.69 -2.38
C ARG A 49 -3.97 -15.96 -1.58
N LYS A 50 -4.44 -17.11 -2.08
CA LYS A 50 -4.15 -18.42 -1.50
C LYS A 50 -2.66 -18.78 -1.61
N SER A 51 -2.03 -18.63 -2.77
CA SER A 51 -0.61 -18.99 -2.96
C SER A 51 0.35 -18.08 -2.20
N PHE A 52 0.02 -16.79 -2.09
CA PHE A 52 0.75 -15.80 -1.30
C PHE A 52 0.54 -16.00 0.21
N ASN A 53 -0.50 -16.75 0.61
CA ASN A 53 -0.88 -16.99 2.00
C ASN A 53 -1.15 -15.69 2.78
N ILE A 54 -1.92 -14.79 2.17
CA ILE A 54 -2.14 -13.42 2.67
C ILE A 54 -2.69 -13.36 4.10
N HIS A 55 -3.49 -14.34 4.51
CA HIS A 55 -4.10 -14.41 5.84
C HIS A 55 -3.10 -14.76 6.94
N ASN A 56 -1.90 -15.22 6.60
CA ASN A 56 -0.88 -15.71 7.53
C ASN A 56 0.45 -14.94 7.40
N ILE A 57 0.40 -13.66 7.05
CA ILE A 57 1.60 -12.81 7.04
C ILE A 57 2.03 -12.57 8.51
N SER A 58 3.18 -13.13 8.88
CA SER A 58 3.73 -13.02 10.23
C SER A 58 4.22 -11.60 10.54
N LEU A 59 3.66 -10.97 11.57
CA LEU A 59 4.09 -9.65 12.04
C LEU A 59 5.53 -9.68 12.60
N LEU A 60 5.97 -10.82 13.12
CA LEU A 60 7.32 -11.00 13.61
C LEU A 60 8.35 -10.92 12.48
N GLU A 61 8.05 -11.50 11.31
CA GLU A 61 8.89 -11.39 10.10
C GLU A 61 9.01 -9.93 9.62
N LEU A 62 7.95 -9.14 9.82
CA LEU A 62 7.90 -7.73 9.44
C LEU A 62 8.46 -6.77 10.50
N ARG A 63 8.80 -7.27 11.69
CA ARG A 63 9.19 -6.44 12.85
C ARG A 63 10.29 -5.46 12.53
N SER A 64 11.34 -5.92 11.84
CA SER A 64 12.47 -5.07 11.44
C SER A 64 12.01 -3.86 10.62
N LEU A 65 11.14 -4.09 9.63
CA LEU A 65 10.65 -3.03 8.74
C LEU A 65 9.71 -2.06 9.44
N PHE A 66 8.88 -2.55 10.36
CA PHE A 66 8.07 -1.67 11.21
C PHE A 66 8.94 -0.79 12.11
N MET A 67 9.98 -1.36 12.73
CA MET A 67 10.90 -0.61 13.58
C MET A 67 11.67 0.47 12.80
N LYS A 68 12.08 0.15 11.57
CA LYS A 68 12.72 1.11 10.65
C LYS A 68 11.74 2.10 10.01
N LYS A 69 10.42 1.92 10.20
CA LYS A 69 9.35 2.71 9.55
C LYS A 69 9.46 2.68 8.01
N ALA A 70 9.79 1.52 7.45
CA ALA A 70 9.93 1.34 6.01
C ALA A 70 8.61 1.59 5.26
N MET A 71 7.48 1.18 5.85
CA MET A 71 6.16 1.45 5.30
C MET A 71 5.11 1.54 6.41
N TYR A 72 4.20 2.52 6.34
CA TYR A 72 3.12 2.71 7.33
C TYR A 72 1.96 3.56 6.81
N LEU A 73 0.77 3.38 7.38
CA LEU A 73 -0.39 4.23 7.14
C LEU A 73 -0.44 5.39 8.15
N HIS A 74 -0.61 6.62 7.67
CA HIS A 74 -0.77 7.79 8.54
C HIS A 74 -1.43 8.97 7.84
N GLY A 75 -2.41 9.56 8.52
CA GLY A 75 -3.06 10.79 8.08
C GLY A 75 -3.76 10.64 6.73
N GLU A 76 -4.20 11.78 6.22
CA GLU A 76 -4.91 11.87 4.96
C GLU A 76 -4.31 12.98 4.09
N ASP A 77 -4.41 12.81 2.78
CA ASP A 77 -4.12 13.88 1.84
C ASP A 77 -5.27 14.90 1.80
N LEU A 78 -5.11 15.99 1.06
CA LEU A 78 -6.14 17.02 0.95
C LEU A 78 -7.40 16.56 0.21
N GLN A 79 -7.44 15.33 -0.32
CA GLN A 79 -8.61 14.70 -0.93
C GLN A 79 -9.29 13.71 0.01
N GLY A 80 -8.85 13.61 1.28
CA GLY A 80 -9.40 12.70 2.28
C GLY A 80 -8.96 11.24 2.09
N ARG A 81 -7.91 10.99 1.30
CA ARG A 81 -7.38 9.63 1.09
C ARG A 81 -6.31 9.34 2.13
N ARG A 82 -6.42 8.20 2.80
CA ARG A 82 -5.37 7.71 3.71
C ARG A 82 -4.04 7.63 2.97
N ILE A 83 -2.96 8.03 3.64
CA ILE A 83 -1.63 8.04 3.04
C ILE A 83 -0.88 6.77 3.46
N LEU A 84 -0.40 6.02 2.46
CA LEU A 84 0.58 4.96 2.64
C LEU A 84 1.98 5.53 2.39
N TRP A 85 2.73 5.71 3.47
CA TRP A 85 4.10 6.19 3.47
C TRP A 85 5.05 5.05 3.16
N ILE A 86 5.96 5.25 2.22
CA ILE A 86 7.01 4.29 1.84
C ILE A 86 8.35 5.02 1.92
N ASN A 87 9.16 4.69 2.93
CA ASN A 87 10.47 5.29 3.12
C ASN A 87 11.56 4.44 2.47
N LEU A 88 11.99 4.83 1.26
CA LEU A 88 12.95 4.04 0.49
C LEU A 88 14.31 3.97 1.16
N LYS A 89 14.77 5.02 1.85
CA LYS A 89 16.07 4.99 2.54
C LYS A 89 16.17 3.85 3.56
N GLN A 90 15.03 3.41 4.12
CA GLN A 90 14.93 2.37 5.13
C GLN A 90 14.77 0.96 4.54
N ILE A 91 14.67 0.85 3.22
CA ILE A 91 14.53 -0.39 2.48
C ILE A 91 15.85 -0.67 1.78
N GLU A 92 16.39 -1.86 1.97
CA GLU A 92 17.53 -2.36 1.22
C GLU A 92 17.01 -3.11 0.00
N ALA A 93 17.73 -3.06 -1.14
CA ALA A 93 17.31 -3.80 -2.35
C ALA A 93 17.26 -5.33 -2.14
N THR A 94 17.91 -5.85 -1.09
CA THR A 94 17.89 -7.26 -0.69
C THR A 94 16.74 -7.60 0.27
N GLU A 95 15.91 -6.63 0.65
CA GLU A 95 14.81 -6.81 1.61
C GLU A 95 13.69 -7.68 1.04
N ARG A 96 13.65 -8.94 1.47
CA ARG A 96 12.70 -9.95 0.97
C ARG A 96 11.28 -9.75 1.45
N ASN A 97 11.07 -9.00 2.53
CA ASN A 97 9.75 -8.80 3.13
C ASN A 97 9.04 -7.51 2.66
N PHE A 98 9.64 -6.74 1.74
CA PHE A 98 9.00 -5.53 1.20
C PHE A 98 7.61 -5.81 0.63
N THR A 99 7.49 -6.84 -0.21
CA THR A 99 6.23 -7.20 -0.86
C THR A 99 5.20 -7.66 0.16
N LYS A 100 5.59 -8.48 1.16
CA LYS A 100 4.72 -8.88 2.27
C LYS A 100 4.23 -7.69 3.08
N LEU A 101 5.10 -6.72 3.39
CA LEU A 101 4.72 -5.51 4.12
C LEU A 101 3.75 -4.65 3.31
N LEU A 102 3.97 -4.51 2.00
CA LEU A 102 3.04 -3.83 1.12
C LEU A 102 1.66 -4.52 1.14
N ILE A 103 1.63 -5.84 0.93
CA ILE A 103 0.37 -6.59 0.94
C ILE A 103 -0.34 -6.49 2.29
N TYR A 104 0.40 -6.53 3.41
CA TYR A 104 -0.14 -6.33 4.74
C TYR A 104 -0.88 -4.98 4.85
N TRP A 105 -0.26 -3.88 4.40
CA TRP A 105 -0.89 -2.56 4.47
C TRP A 105 -2.06 -2.39 3.50
N LEU A 106 -1.97 -2.96 2.29
CA LEU A 106 -3.08 -2.95 1.33
C LEU A 106 -4.30 -3.71 1.86
N GLU A 107 -4.09 -4.92 2.39
CA GLU A 107 -5.17 -5.73 2.98
C GLU A 107 -5.81 -5.04 4.17
N ARG A 108 -4.99 -4.46 5.04
CA ARG A 108 -5.47 -3.70 6.20
C ARG A 108 -6.31 -2.50 5.79
N ASN A 109 -5.83 -1.68 4.84
CA ASN A 109 -6.60 -0.56 4.34
C ASN A 109 -7.92 -1.02 3.69
N ALA A 110 -7.86 -2.02 2.82
CA ALA A 110 -9.03 -2.54 2.12
C ALA A 110 -10.11 -3.04 3.09
N THR A 111 -9.69 -3.69 4.19
CA THR A 111 -10.60 -4.18 5.24
C THR A 111 -11.18 -3.04 6.08
N GLU A 112 -10.36 -2.06 6.47
CA GLU A 112 -10.79 -0.95 7.33
C GLU A 112 -11.67 0.09 6.61
N THR A 113 -11.58 0.17 5.28
CA THR A 113 -12.18 1.26 4.49
C THR A 113 -13.06 0.79 3.34
N CYS A 114 -13.39 -0.50 3.29
CA CYS A 114 -14.13 -1.10 2.19
C CYS A 114 -13.50 -0.80 0.81
N GLY A 115 -12.17 -0.91 0.72
CA GLY A 115 -11.43 -0.72 -0.52
C GLY A 115 -11.20 0.74 -0.95
N ALA A 116 -11.36 1.72 -0.05
CA ALA A 116 -11.11 3.11 -0.38
C ALA A 116 -9.68 3.33 -0.92
N PRO A 117 -9.50 4.22 -1.92
CA PRO A 117 -8.21 4.45 -2.54
C PRO A 117 -7.20 5.10 -1.58
N LEU A 118 -5.94 4.69 -1.69
CA LEU A 118 -4.80 5.24 -0.98
C LEU A 118 -4.10 6.33 -1.80
N GLN A 119 -3.53 7.29 -1.07
CA GLN A 119 -2.46 8.14 -1.59
C GLN A 119 -1.12 7.48 -1.22
N PHE A 120 -0.39 6.99 -2.21
CA PHE A 120 0.96 6.45 -2.00
C PHE A 120 1.94 7.62 -1.94
N LEU A 121 2.80 7.66 -0.92
CA LEU A 121 3.84 8.67 -0.80
C LEU A 121 5.19 7.99 -0.61
N PHE A 122 5.99 8.03 -1.68
CA PHE A 122 7.35 7.51 -1.71
C PHE A 122 8.31 8.59 -1.25
N ASP A 123 8.82 8.45 -0.02
CA ASP A 123 9.91 9.29 0.47
C ASP A 123 11.25 8.77 -0.06
N MET A 124 11.82 9.52 -1.01
CA MET A 124 13.10 9.21 -1.62
C MET A 124 14.27 10.02 -1.02
N SER A 125 14.03 10.76 0.06
CA SER A 125 15.04 11.61 0.70
C SER A 125 16.24 10.79 1.15
N GLY A 126 17.40 11.08 0.55
CA GLY A 126 18.65 10.36 0.85
C GLY A 126 18.63 8.87 0.45
N SER A 127 17.75 8.48 -0.46
CA SER A 127 17.76 7.15 -1.10
C SER A 127 18.73 7.11 -2.28
N GLY A 128 19.27 5.93 -2.57
CA GLY A 128 20.08 5.63 -3.75
C GLY A 128 19.62 4.33 -4.42
N LEU A 129 20.26 3.94 -5.53
CA LEU A 129 19.86 2.75 -6.30
C LEU A 129 19.89 1.45 -5.49
N GLN A 130 20.70 1.39 -4.43
CA GLN A 130 20.76 0.26 -3.49
C GLN A 130 19.50 0.07 -2.63
N ASN A 131 18.56 1.01 -2.68
CA ASN A 131 17.35 1.01 -1.85
C ASN A 131 16.09 0.51 -2.57
N LEU A 132 16.21 0.17 -3.86
CA LEU A 132 15.06 -0.15 -4.68
C LEU A 132 15.33 -1.34 -5.58
N GLU A 133 14.49 -2.36 -5.44
CA GLU A 133 14.48 -3.51 -6.32
C GLU A 133 13.41 -3.33 -7.41
N VAL A 134 13.82 -3.44 -8.67
CA VAL A 134 12.95 -3.21 -9.84
C VAL A 134 11.77 -4.19 -9.86
N GLU A 135 12.00 -5.46 -9.51
CA GLU A 135 10.93 -6.48 -9.43
C GLU A 135 9.95 -6.21 -8.30
N ALA A 136 10.38 -5.64 -7.17
CA ALA A 136 9.49 -5.24 -6.09
C ALA A 136 8.54 -4.10 -6.51
N VAL A 137 9.03 -3.14 -7.30
CA VAL A 137 8.18 -2.07 -7.87
C VAL A 137 7.17 -2.64 -8.86
N LYS A 138 7.63 -3.51 -9.75
CA LYS A 138 6.76 -4.18 -10.73
C LYS A 138 5.67 -5.00 -10.03
N PHE A 139 6.03 -5.73 -8.98
CA PHE A 139 5.08 -6.45 -8.13
C PHE A 139 4.08 -5.49 -7.48
N ALA A 140 4.52 -4.36 -6.92
CA ALA A 140 3.63 -3.40 -6.27
C ALA A 140 2.55 -2.87 -7.23
N LEU A 141 2.94 -2.51 -8.46
CA LEU A 141 2.01 -2.07 -9.49
C LEU A 141 1.07 -3.19 -9.93
N HIS A 142 1.60 -4.40 -10.10
CA HIS A 142 0.80 -5.59 -10.43
C HIS A 142 -0.25 -5.87 -9.34
N ALA A 143 0.15 -5.79 -8.07
CA ALA A 143 -0.75 -6.00 -6.94
C ALA A 143 -1.87 -4.95 -6.90
N CYS A 144 -1.55 -3.67 -7.09
CA CYS A 144 -2.57 -2.61 -7.16
C CYS A 144 -3.52 -2.79 -8.35
N LYS A 145 -3.04 -3.33 -9.47
CA LYS A 145 -3.87 -3.52 -10.68
C LYS A 145 -4.78 -4.75 -10.58
N TYR A 146 -4.25 -5.88 -10.15
CA TYR A 146 -4.92 -7.18 -10.28
C TYR A 146 -5.40 -7.77 -8.96
N TYR A 147 -4.84 -7.37 -7.81
CA TYR A 147 -5.17 -7.97 -6.51
C TYR A 147 -5.90 -7.01 -5.58
N PHE A 148 -5.64 -5.71 -5.70
CA PHE A 148 -6.27 -4.64 -4.95
C PHE A 148 -6.85 -3.58 -5.90
N PRO A 149 -7.77 -3.98 -6.79
CA PRO A 149 -8.31 -3.08 -7.81
C PRO A 149 -8.85 -1.80 -7.19
N GLY A 150 -8.44 -0.66 -7.74
CA GLY A 150 -8.92 0.66 -7.32
C GLY A 150 -8.19 1.24 -6.12
N CYS A 151 -7.25 0.52 -5.50
CA CYS A 151 -6.55 1.00 -4.30
C CYS A 151 -5.60 2.19 -4.59
N MET A 152 -5.21 2.42 -5.84
CA MET A 152 -4.27 3.51 -6.20
C MET A 152 -5.00 4.79 -6.59
N GLY A 153 -5.25 5.65 -5.61
CA GLY A 153 -5.81 6.99 -5.82
C GLY A 153 -4.78 7.97 -6.39
N GLY A 154 -3.56 7.95 -5.87
CA GLY A 154 -2.47 8.83 -6.30
C GLY A 154 -1.10 8.28 -5.93
N LEU A 155 -0.06 8.82 -6.57
CA LEU A 155 1.33 8.46 -6.32
C LEU A 155 2.20 9.71 -6.26
N LEU A 156 2.66 10.06 -5.06
CA LEU A 156 3.55 11.18 -4.80
C LEU A 156 4.97 10.64 -4.60
N VAL A 157 5.93 11.18 -5.34
CA VAL A 157 7.34 10.82 -5.24
C VAL A 157 8.11 12.01 -4.68
N TYR A 158 8.42 11.96 -3.39
CA TYR A 158 9.02 13.06 -2.63
C TYR A 158 10.54 13.03 -2.70
N GLU A 159 11.15 14.18 -3.03
CA GLU A 159 12.60 14.39 -3.10
C GLU A 159 13.32 13.32 -3.95
N CYS A 160 12.72 12.97 -5.09
CA CYS A 160 13.23 11.96 -6.00
C CYS A 160 14.58 12.39 -6.63
N PRO A 161 15.69 11.70 -6.34
CA PRO A 161 17.00 12.06 -6.89
C PRO A 161 17.07 11.84 -8.41
N PRO A 162 17.80 12.66 -9.17
CA PRO A 162 17.90 12.53 -10.64
C PRO A 162 18.41 11.18 -11.14
N ILE A 163 19.19 10.45 -10.33
CA ILE A 163 19.70 9.12 -10.69
C ILE A 163 18.58 8.08 -10.92
N PHE A 164 17.36 8.34 -10.44
CA PHE A 164 16.20 7.49 -10.64
C PHE A 164 15.40 7.82 -11.91
N ASP A 165 15.77 8.81 -12.70
CA ASP A 165 14.99 9.26 -13.86
C ASP A 165 14.73 8.13 -14.88
N ALA A 166 15.74 7.29 -15.15
CA ALA A 166 15.60 6.14 -16.03
C ALA A 166 14.60 5.11 -15.46
N LEU A 167 14.65 4.85 -14.15
CA LEU A 167 13.71 3.96 -13.48
C LEU A 167 12.29 4.52 -13.46
N CYS A 168 12.12 5.84 -13.24
CA CYS A 168 10.81 6.48 -13.32
C CYS A 168 10.19 6.33 -14.72
N LYS A 169 10.98 6.51 -15.79
CA LYS A 169 10.51 6.27 -17.17
C LYS A 169 10.12 4.81 -17.40
N LEU A 170 10.91 3.87 -16.87
CA LEU A 170 10.59 2.44 -16.93
C LEU A 170 9.27 2.12 -16.21
N VAL A 171 9.10 2.62 -14.98
CA VAL A 171 7.87 2.46 -14.18
C VAL A 171 6.64 3.01 -14.90
N LEU A 172 6.76 4.19 -15.53
CA LEU A 172 5.67 4.77 -16.31
C LEU A 172 5.26 3.87 -17.49
N SER A 173 6.18 3.11 -18.09
CA SER A 173 5.83 2.18 -19.17
C SER A 173 4.99 0.97 -18.71
N TRP A 174 4.92 0.71 -17.40
CA TRP A 174 4.09 -0.34 -16.80
C TRP A 174 2.71 0.17 -16.33
N ILE A 175 2.52 1.48 -16.30
CA ILE A 175 1.27 2.13 -15.88
C ILE A 175 0.49 2.55 -17.12
N ASP A 176 -0.84 2.35 -17.10
CA ASP A 176 -1.72 2.85 -18.16
C ASP A 176 -1.52 4.36 -18.34
N ILE A 177 -1.40 4.83 -19.58
CA ILE A 177 -1.19 6.24 -19.93
C ILE A 177 -2.21 7.17 -19.25
N ARG A 178 -3.46 6.71 -19.05
CA ARG A 178 -4.53 7.46 -18.38
C ARG A 178 -4.27 7.64 -16.89
N ALA A 179 -3.49 6.75 -16.28
CA ALA A 179 -3.09 6.80 -14.88
C ALA A 179 -1.76 7.55 -14.66
N HIS A 180 -1.04 7.95 -15.72
CA HIS A 180 0.21 8.72 -15.58
C HIS A 180 0.00 10.04 -14.83
N CYS A 181 -1.16 10.68 -14.98
CA CYS A 181 -1.51 11.92 -14.28
C CYS A 181 -1.64 11.76 -12.76
N ARG A 182 -1.71 10.51 -12.25
CA ARG A 182 -1.73 10.19 -10.83
C ARG A 182 -0.33 10.19 -10.21
N LEU A 183 0.72 10.06 -11.01
CA LEU A 183 2.11 10.14 -10.58
C LEU A 183 2.58 11.60 -10.58
N ARG A 184 3.07 12.07 -9.44
CA ARG A 184 3.63 13.42 -9.32
C ARG A 184 4.93 13.38 -8.52
N ARG A 185 5.99 13.96 -9.10
CA ARG A 185 7.20 14.27 -8.34
C ARG A 185 6.96 15.55 -7.55
N ILE A 186 7.31 15.51 -6.29
CA ILE A 186 7.15 16.62 -5.36
C ILE A 186 8.43 16.81 -4.56
N THR A 187 8.55 17.99 -3.98
CA THR A 187 9.67 18.47 -3.18
C THR A 187 9.13 19.02 -1.86
N ARG A 188 10.03 19.37 -0.95
CA ARG A 188 9.68 20.07 0.29
C ARG A 188 8.82 21.31 0.06
N ASP A 189 9.06 22.06 -1.01
CA ASP A 189 8.33 23.29 -1.32
C ASP A 189 6.92 23.05 -1.90
N THR A 190 6.65 21.84 -2.39
CA THR A 190 5.42 21.53 -3.13
C THR A 190 4.54 20.49 -2.44
N VAL A 191 5.05 19.78 -1.43
CA VAL A 191 4.31 18.73 -0.71
C VAL A 191 3.03 19.24 -0.03
N THR A 192 3.04 20.49 0.46
CA THR A 192 1.88 21.11 1.14
C THR A 192 0.70 21.37 0.21
N LYS A 193 0.88 21.28 -1.11
CA LYS A 193 -0.21 21.32 -2.10
C LYS A 193 -1.03 20.03 -2.12
N TYR A 194 -0.55 18.96 -1.46
CA TYR A 194 -1.17 17.65 -1.49
C TYR A 194 -1.48 17.11 -0.10
N VAL A 195 -0.67 17.45 0.92
CA VAL A 195 -0.84 16.96 2.29
C VAL A 195 -0.73 18.12 3.27
N SER A 196 -1.68 18.21 4.21
CA SER A 196 -1.66 19.23 5.27
C SER A 196 -0.42 19.08 6.17
N PRO A 197 0.20 20.18 6.64
CA PRO A 197 1.29 20.13 7.62
C PRO A 197 1.01 19.30 8.87
N GLU A 198 -0.26 19.18 9.28
CA GLU A 198 -0.69 18.34 10.41
C GLU A 198 -0.44 16.84 10.20
N ASN A 199 -0.46 16.40 8.94
CA ASN A 199 -0.24 15.00 8.55
C ASN A 199 1.18 14.77 7.98
N LEU A 200 2.00 15.82 7.90
CA LEU A 200 3.34 15.76 7.32
C LEU A 200 4.41 15.48 8.40
N PRO A 201 5.38 14.58 8.12
CA PRO A 201 6.58 14.43 8.94
C PRO A 201 7.39 15.72 9.05
N PHE A 202 8.07 15.90 10.18
CA PHE A 202 8.89 17.08 10.44
C PHE A 202 10.00 17.32 9.40
N HIS A 203 10.65 16.26 8.90
CA HIS A 203 11.68 16.41 7.86
C HIS A 203 11.13 16.89 6.51
N MET A 204 9.81 16.79 6.31
CA MET A 204 9.09 17.34 5.16
C MET A 204 8.48 18.73 5.44
N GLY A 205 8.76 19.33 6.61
CA GLY A 205 8.22 20.62 7.02
C GLY A 205 6.85 20.57 7.71
N GLY A 206 6.40 19.39 8.15
CA GLY A 206 5.16 19.23 8.90
C GLY A 206 5.33 19.20 10.42
N LYS A 207 4.26 18.79 11.11
CA LYS A 207 4.16 18.77 12.58
C LYS A 207 4.20 17.37 13.19
N VAL A 208 4.17 16.31 12.37
CA VAL A 208 4.21 14.93 12.84
C VAL A 208 5.62 14.59 13.30
N TRP A 209 5.75 14.26 14.59
CA TRP A 209 7.04 14.20 15.27
C TRP A 209 7.54 12.77 15.49
N TYR A 210 6.68 11.88 16.01
CA TYR A 210 7.08 10.53 16.38
C TYR A 210 6.04 9.45 16.05
N PHE A 211 6.58 8.27 15.73
CA PHE A 211 5.88 7.02 15.51
C PHE A 211 6.44 6.04 16.54
N PHE A 212 5.57 5.49 17.38
CA PHE A 212 5.88 4.35 18.24
C PHE A 212 5.12 3.14 17.69
N PRO A 213 5.82 2.09 17.21
CA PRO A 213 5.17 0.82 17.01
C PRO A 213 4.98 0.19 18.39
N ILE A 214 3.74 0.13 18.89
CA ILE A 214 3.43 -0.58 20.12
C ILE A 214 3.35 -2.08 19.78
N PHE A 215 4.39 -2.83 20.14
CA PHE A 215 4.36 -4.28 20.11
C PHE A 215 3.97 -4.81 21.49
N CYS A 216 2.79 -5.42 21.62
CA CYS A 216 2.42 -6.10 22.85
C CYS A 216 2.97 -7.54 22.84
N ASN A 217 3.70 -7.92 23.89
CA ASN A 217 4.30 -9.25 24.07
C ASN A 217 3.28 -10.30 24.58
N SER A 218 2.02 -10.22 24.20
CA SER A 218 1.04 -11.29 24.47
C SER A 218 0.87 -12.11 23.21
N SER A 219 0.84 -13.44 23.36
CA SER A 219 0.67 -14.52 22.37
C SER A 219 -0.54 -14.43 21.41
N THR A 220 -1.18 -13.27 21.33
CA THR A 220 -2.16 -12.89 20.31
C THR A 220 -1.49 -11.89 19.38
N ASP A 221 -1.29 -12.27 18.12
CA ASP A 221 -0.80 -11.44 17.01
C ASP A 221 -1.70 -10.21 16.75
N LYS A 222 -1.71 -9.24 17.67
CA LYS A 222 -2.45 -7.99 17.56
C LYS A 222 -1.49 -6.85 17.85
N ILE A 223 -1.09 -6.13 16.80
CA ILE A 223 -0.55 -4.78 16.96
C ILE A 223 -1.74 -3.90 17.36
N PHE A 224 -1.81 -3.59 18.66
CA PHE A 224 -2.71 -2.58 19.19
C PHE A 224 -2.12 -1.21 18.84
N GLU A 225 -2.52 -0.72 17.66
CA GLU A 225 -2.38 0.66 17.21
C GLU A 225 -0.97 1.25 17.06
N ILE A 226 -0.80 2.01 15.97
CA ILE A 226 0.28 2.97 15.85
C ILE A 226 -0.23 4.26 16.50
N GLY A 227 0.31 4.61 17.65
CA GLY A 227 -0.02 5.86 18.34
C GLY A 227 0.75 7.06 17.77
N TRP A 228 0.07 8.19 17.60
CA TRP A 228 0.62 9.46 17.14
C TRP A 228 0.68 10.45 18.30
N ILE A 229 1.83 11.11 18.49
CA ILE A 229 1.99 12.16 19.50
C ILE A 229 2.21 13.49 18.78
N SER A 230 1.28 14.43 18.94
CA SER A 230 1.47 15.84 18.59
C SER A 230 2.38 16.51 19.61
N LYS A 231 3.15 17.52 19.19
CA LYS A 231 3.97 18.35 20.07
C LYS A 231 3.14 19.07 21.15
N ASP A 232 1.84 19.24 20.94
CA ASP A 232 0.94 19.89 21.91
C ASP A 232 0.72 19.08 23.20
N ILE A 233 1.36 17.91 23.32
CA ILE A 233 1.27 17.00 24.48
C ILE A 233 2.53 17.10 25.39
N PHE A 234 3.53 17.94 25.06
CA PHE A 234 4.71 18.20 25.89
C PHE A 234 4.99 19.68 26.12
#